data_AF-A0A1I2C0U3-F1
#
_entry.id   AF-A0A1I2C0U3-F1
#
_cell.length_a   1.000
_cell.length_b   1.000
_cell.length_c   1.000
_cell.angle_alpha   90.00
_cell.angle_beta   90.00
_cell.angle_gamma   90.00
#
_symmetry.space_group_name_H-M   'P 1'
#
loop_
_entity.id
_entity.type
_entity.pdbx_description
1 polymer ?
#
loop_
_entity_poly.entity_id
_entity_poly.type
_entity_poly.pdbx_seq_one_letter_code
_entity_poly.pdbx_strand_id
1 'polypeptide(L)'
;MRLKVVYENKAQYLEINEEEMAQLTVSLGISVIGAMQEEKEKKVQEAFDVQFNRPDYNSWHKHHRHWGNPETRDDPGEKDYNNGLGINDGYDHFAEEEKRWEEEEVREKVRTMLPPLQADAVIAVYLDGVSVTEYAAAQGVTKSAISQRLETAKKKIKNIF
;
A
#
# COMPACT_ATOMS: atom_id res chain seq x y z
N MET A 1 19.27 33.43 -12.37
CA MET A 1 18.45 33.93 -11.24
C MET A 1 19.01 33.41 -9.91
N ARG A 2 18.83 34.13 -8.78
CA ARG A 2 19.06 33.59 -7.43
C ARG A 2 17.72 33.28 -6.76
N LEU A 3 17.42 32.00 -6.54
CA LEU A 3 16.19 31.55 -5.88
C LEU A 3 16.38 31.50 -4.37
N LYS A 4 15.46 32.13 -3.63
CA LYS A 4 15.43 32.06 -2.17
C LYS A 4 14.60 30.85 -1.73
N VAL A 5 15.22 29.99 -0.92
CA VAL A 5 14.59 28.81 -0.32
C VAL A 5 14.68 28.93 1.20
N VAL A 6 13.58 28.70 1.90
CA VAL A 6 13.54 28.69 3.37
C VAL A 6 13.44 27.24 3.83
N TYR A 7 14.47 26.78 4.52
CA TYR A 7 14.52 25.45 5.12
C TYR A 7 14.93 25.59 6.59
N GLU A 8 14.20 24.95 7.52
CA GLU A 8 14.44 25.06 8.97
C GLU A 8 14.54 26.51 9.49
N ASN A 9 13.68 27.41 8.97
CA ASN A 9 13.69 28.85 9.27
C ASN A 9 14.97 29.60 8.85
N LYS A 10 15.84 28.98 8.04
CA LYS A 10 17.03 29.62 7.47
C LYS A 10 16.80 29.86 5.98
N ALA A 11 17.03 31.09 5.54
CA ALA A 11 17.02 31.43 4.13
C ALA A 11 18.35 31.02 3.47
N GLN A 12 18.25 30.22 2.43
CA GLN A 12 19.34 29.82 1.54
C GLN A 12 19.08 30.37 0.14
N TYR A 13 20.15 30.60 -0.62
CA TYR A 13 20.06 31.11 -1.98
C TYR A 13 20.72 30.11 -2.92
N LEU A 14 19.98 29.67 -3.94
CA LEU A 14 20.49 28.81 -5.00
C LEU A 14 20.67 29.62 -6.28
N GLU A 15 21.78 29.41 -6.97
CA GLU A 15 22.00 29.97 -8.31
C GLU A 15 21.37 29.03 -9.33
N ILE A 16 20.42 29.56 -10.09
CA ILE A 16 19.59 28.79 -11.03
C ILE A 16 19.86 29.28 -12.44
N ASN A 17 20.15 28.33 -13.33
CA ASN A 17 20.36 28.57 -14.76
C ASN A 17 19.01 28.68 -15.52
N GLU A 18 19.04 29.07 -16.79
CA GLU A 18 17.82 29.31 -17.57
C GLU A 18 17.01 28.02 -17.81
N GLU A 19 17.70 26.89 -17.96
CA GLU A 19 17.07 25.57 -18.16
C GLU A 19 16.35 25.10 -16.89
N GLU A 20 17.00 25.20 -15.72
CA GLU A 20 16.39 24.88 -14.43
C GLU A 20 15.20 25.80 -14.12
N MET A 21 15.27 27.08 -14.51
CA MET A 21 14.14 28.00 -14.36
C MET A 21 12.94 27.57 -15.20
N ALA A 22 13.17 27.08 -16.42
CA ALA A 22 12.11 26.53 -17.26
C ALA A 22 11.50 25.26 -16.63
N GLN A 23 12.32 24.35 -16.09
CA GLN A 23 11.84 23.16 -15.39
C GLN A 23 11.05 23.52 -14.13
N LEU A 24 11.53 24.48 -13.34
CA LEU A 24 10.82 24.97 -12.15
C LEU A 24 9.50 25.61 -12.53
N THR A 25 9.45 26.39 -13.61
CA THR A 25 8.23 27.00 -14.12
C THR A 25 7.18 25.95 -14.47
N VAL A 26 7.59 24.86 -15.12
CA VAL A 26 6.72 23.71 -15.43
C VAL A 26 6.26 23.01 -14.15
N SER A 27 7.17 22.80 -13.19
CA SER A 27 6.91 22.12 -11.92
C SER A 27 5.94 22.91 -11.03
N LEU A 28 6.06 24.24 -11.04
CA LEU A 28 5.16 25.17 -10.34
C LEU A 28 3.85 25.41 -11.11
N GLY A 29 3.71 24.89 -12.33
CA GLY A 29 2.51 25.04 -13.15
C GLY A 29 2.22 26.47 -13.61
N ILE A 30 3.24 27.32 -13.73
CA ILE A 30 3.08 28.74 -14.06
C ILE A 30 3.25 28.93 -15.56
N SER A 31 2.33 29.65 -16.20
CA SER A 31 2.54 30.14 -17.57
C SER A 31 3.25 31.49 -17.53
N VAL A 32 4.48 31.51 -18.04
CA VAL A 32 5.34 32.70 -18.06
C VAL A 32 5.64 33.15 -19.50
N ILE A 33 4.84 32.68 -20.45
CA ILE A 33 5.00 32.96 -21.88
C ILE A 33 4.79 34.47 -22.13
N GLY A 34 5.80 35.12 -22.73
CA GLY A 34 5.72 36.54 -23.16
C GLY A 34 6.06 37.59 -22.09
N ALA A 35 6.38 37.20 -20.86
CA ALA A 35 6.80 38.16 -19.82
C ALA A 35 8.27 38.57 -19.96
N MET A 36 8.61 39.77 -19.46
CA MET A 36 10.01 40.23 -19.37
C MET A 36 10.78 39.38 -18.36
N GLN A 37 12.08 39.15 -18.57
CA GLN A 37 12.88 38.20 -17.76
C GLN A 37 12.76 38.46 -16.25
N GLU A 38 12.80 39.72 -15.83
CA GLU A 38 12.64 40.12 -14.42
C GLU A 38 11.26 39.76 -13.84
N GLU A 39 10.19 39.89 -14.64
CA GLU A 39 8.83 39.50 -14.23
C GLU A 39 8.69 37.98 -14.10
N LYS A 40 9.42 37.22 -14.93
CA LYS A 40 9.47 35.76 -14.84
C LYS A 40 10.09 35.33 -13.51
N GLU A 41 11.25 35.89 -13.20
CA GLU A 41 11.98 35.58 -11.97
C GLU A 41 11.14 35.92 -10.74
N LYS A 42 10.45 37.06 -10.75
CA LYS A 42 9.55 37.46 -9.67
C LYS A 42 8.38 36.50 -9.49
N LYS A 43 7.72 36.09 -10.57
CA LYS A 43 6.59 35.13 -10.52
C LYS A 43 7.02 33.76 -10.03
N VAL A 44 8.19 33.29 -10.47
CA VAL A 44 8.76 32.01 -10.02
C VAL A 44 9.05 32.07 -8.53
N GLN A 45 9.67 33.14 -8.03
CA GLN A 45 9.94 33.29 -6.61
C GLN A 45 8.65 33.38 -5.77
N GLU A 46 7.64 34.13 -6.22
CA GLU A 46 6.35 34.26 -5.53
C GLU A 46 5.62 32.92 -5.41
N ALA A 47 5.55 32.15 -6.51
CA ALA A 47 4.95 30.83 -6.50
C ALA A 47 5.73 29.85 -5.63
N PHE A 48 7.07 29.91 -5.67
CA PHE A 48 7.92 29.10 -4.81
C PHE A 48 7.71 29.43 -3.33
N ASP A 49 7.59 30.72 -2.99
CA ASP A 49 7.33 31.17 -1.63
C ASP A 49 5.98 30.64 -1.11
N VAL A 50 4.97 30.70 -1.96
CA VAL A 50 3.61 30.21 -1.68
C VAL A 50 3.58 28.70 -1.49
N GLN A 51 4.36 27.93 -2.24
CA GLN A 51 4.29 26.46 -2.19
C GLN A 51 5.23 25.86 -1.14
N PHE A 52 6.42 26.44 -0.97
CA PHE A 52 7.50 25.83 -0.18
C PHE A 52 7.98 26.68 1.00
N ASN A 53 7.94 28.01 0.91
CA ASN A 53 8.44 28.89 1.98
C ASN A 53 7.34 29.37 2.96
N ARG A 54 6.11 28.81 2.88
CA ARG A 54 5.06 29.15 3.85
C ARG A 54 5.48 28.77 5.27
N PRO A 55 5.34 29.68 6.26
CA PRO A 55 5.74 29.40 7.64
C PRO A 55 4.94 28.25 8.26
N ASP A 56 3.71 28.06 7.79
CA ASP A 56 2.77 27.00 8.16
C ASP A 56 3.16 25.64 7.57
N TYR A 57 3.91 25.59 6.46
CA TYR A 57 4.38 24.35 5.83
C TYR A 57 5.68 23.81 6.48
N ASN A 58 6.48 24.69 7.10
CA ASN A 58 7.68 24.32 7.88
C ASN A 58 7.36 23.81 9.30
N SER A 59 6.19 23.20 9.47
CA SER A 59 5.72 22.63 10.73
C SER A 59 5.73 21.11 10.74
N TRP A 60 6.24 20.45 9.69
CA TRP A 60 6.33 18.99 9.61
C TRP A 60 7.00 18.39 10.85
N HIS A 61 8.12 18.95 11.30
CA HIS A 61 8.79 18.54 12.54
C HIS A 61 7.95 18.76 13.81
N LYS A 62 7.10 19.79 13.86
CA LYS A 62 6.16 19.99 14.98
C LYS A 62 5.06 18.94 14.98
N HIS A 63 4.48 18.65 13.81
CA HIS A 63 3.41 17.65 13.67
C HIS A 63 3.91 16.22 13.88
N HIS A 64 5.16 15.92 13.52
CA HIS A 64 5.70 14.57 13.51
C HIS A 64 6.60 14.26 14.71
N ARG A 65 6.76 15.20 15.66
CA ARG A 65 7.54 15.02 16.90
C ARG A 65 7.05 13.84 17.74
N HIS A 66 5.81 13.40 17.51
CA HIS A 66 5.14 12.35 18.25
C HIS A 66 5.05 11.01 17.48
N TRP A 67 5.55 10.90 16.25
CA TRP A 67 5.52 9.63 15.48
C TRP A 67 6.65 8.64 15.84
N GLY A 68 7.26 8.80 17.02
CA GLY A 68 8.19 7.83 17.59
C GLY A 68 7.46 6.76 18.43
N ASN A 69 7.99 5.53 18.38
CA ASN A 69 7.50 4.34 19.08
C ASN A 69 7.09 4.64 20.55
N PRO A 70 5.84 4.35 20.97
CA PRO A 70 5.33 4.69 22.31
C PRO A 70 5.91 3.85 23.46
N GLU A 71 6.84 2.91 23.21
CA GLU A 71 7.35 1.95 24.21
C GLU A 71 8.06 2.55 25.44
N THR A 72 8.23 3.87 25.55
CA THR A 72 8.91 4.52 26.69
C THR A 72 8.10 5.62 27.38
N ARG A 73 6.78 5.70 27.19
CA ARG A 73 5.94 6.64 27.94
C ARG A 73 5.29 5.97 29.16
N ASP A 74 6.09 5.82 30.21
CA ASP A 74 5.59 5.58 31.58
C ASP A 74 5.04 6.90 32.16
N ASP A 75 3.85 7.34 31.72
CA ASP A 75 3.12 8.42 32.39
C ASP A 75 1.64 8.02 32.56
N PRO A 76 1.17 7.73 33.79
CA PRO A 76 -0.19 7.27 34.05
C PRO A 76 -1.11 8.48 34.22
N GLY A 77 -1.34 9.26 33.16
CA GLY A 77 -2.01 10.55 33.34
C GLY A 77 -2.86 11.07 32.19
N GLU A 78 -2.65 10.65 30.95
CA GLU A 78 -3.33 11.31 29.82
C GLU A 78 -3.88 10.27 28.85
N LYS A 79 -5.20 10.06 28.91
CA LYS A 79 -5.94 9.38 27.85
C LYS A 79 -5.86 10.27 26.62
N ASP A 80 -4.90 9.98 25.76
CA ASP A 80 -4.75 10.60 24.47
C ASP A 80 -5.97 10.22 23.61
N TYR A 81 -6.91 11.16 23.45
CA TYR A 81 -8.05 11.05 22.54
C TYR A 81 -7.62 11.26 21.07
N ASN A 82 -6.39 10.92 20.72
CA ASN A 82 -5.91 11.01 19.35
C ASN A 82 -5.95 9.65 18.65
N ASN A 83 -7.16 9.20 18.35
CA ASN A 83 -7.40 8.40 17.16
C ASN A 83 -8.74 8.83 16.53
N GLY A 84 -8.87 10.14 16.31
CA GLY A 84 -10.04 10.80 15.75
C GLY A 84 -9.99 11.01 14.23
N LEU A 85 -9.10 10.30 13.52
CA LEU A 85 -9.24 10.10 12.09
C LEU A 85 -9.54 8.62 11.89
N GLY A 86 -10.81 8.32 11.64
CA GLY A 86 -11.26 7.03 11.14
C GLY A 86 -10.66 6.74 9.78
N ILE A 87 -9.38 6.38 9.76
CA ILE A 87 -8.73 5.65 8.67
C ILE A 87 -8.84 4.17 9.02
N ASN A 88 -10.08 3.69 9.13
CA ASN A 88 -10.43 2.30 8.98
C ASN A 88 -11.59 2.32 8.01
N ASP A 89 -11.39 1.68 6.85
CA ASP A 89 -12.40 1.20 5.89
C ASP A 89 -11.88 1.18 4.43
N GLY A 90 -10.69 1.74 4.13
CA GLY A 90 -10.15 1.77 2.76
C GLY A 90 -9.06 0.74 2.45
N TYR A 91 -8.24 0.36 3.44
CA TYR A 91 -7.10 -0.56 3.24
C TYR A 91 -7.46 -2.02 3.45
N ASP A 92 -8.53 -2.32 4.19
CA ASP A 92 -8.98 -3.69 4.45
C ASP A 92 -9.49 -4.34 3.16
N HIS A 93 -10.18 -3.59 2.30
CA HIS A 93 -10.67 -4.09 1.02
C HIS A 93 -9.56 -4.57 0.08
N PHE A 94 -8.41 -3.89 0.03
CA PHE A 94 -7.29 -4.33 -0.81
C PHE A 94 -6.63 -5.60 -0.27
N ALA A 95 -6.48 -5.72 1.05
CA ALA A 95 -5.92 -6.91 1.69
C ALA A 95 -6.86 -8.13 1.58
N GLU A 96 -8.17 -7.92 1.69
CA GLU A 96 -9.20 -8.94 1.43
C GLU A 96 -9.27 -9.32 -0.05
N GLU A 97 -9.10 -8.35 -0.96
CA GLU A 97 -8.97 -8.60 -2.39
C GLU A 97 -7.77 -9.47 -2.70
N GLU A 98 -6.57 -9.07 -2.27
CA GLU A 98 -5.32 -9.79 -2.52
C GLU A 98 -5.37 -11.23 -2.00
N LYS A 99 -5.88 -11.44 -0.77
CA LYS A 99 -6.12 -12.79 -0.24
C LYS A 99 -7.08 -13.62 -1.10
N ARG A 100 -8.16 -12.99 -1.59
CA ARG A 100 -9.14 -13.67 -2.45
C ARG A 100 -8.53 -14.06 -3.80
N TRP A 101 -7.69 -13.20 -4.39
CA TRP A 101 -6.94 -13.53 -5.61
C TRP A 101 -5.96 -14.68 -5.39
N GLU A 102 -5.24 -14.68 -4.26
CA GLU A 102 -4.34 -15.78 -3.89
C GLU A 102 -5.11 -17.10 -3.71
N GLU A 103 -6.27 -17.08 -3.05
CA GLU A 103 -7.12 -18.27 -2.87
C GLU A 103 -7.68 -18.82 -4.18
N GLU A 104 -8.09 -17.95 -5.11
CA GLU A 104 -8.63 -18.34 -6.42
C GLU A 104 -7.53 -18.92 -7.33
N GLU A 105 -6.35 -18.30 -7.36
CA GLU A 105 -5.19 -18.86 -8.06
C GLU A 105 -4.77 -20.23 -7.53
N VAL A 106 -4.83 -20.42 -6.21
CA VAL A 106 -4.52 -21.71 -5.58
C VAL A 106 -5.55 -22.77 -6.00
N ARG A 107 -6.85 -22.44 -6.07
CA ARG A 107 -7.88 -23.37 -6.57
C ARG A 107 -7.65 -23.76 -8.03
N GLU A 108 -7.30 -22.80 -8.88
CA GLU A 108 -6.99 -23.06 -10.29
C GLU A 108 -5.76 -23.96 -10.46
N LYS A 109 -4.68 -23.67 -9.72
CA LYS A 109 -3.47 -24.52 -9.71
C LYS A 109 -3.77 -25.94 -9.26
N VAL A 110 -4.63 -26.13 -8.25
CA VAL A 110 -5.05 -27.46 -7.79
C VAL A 110 -5.86 -28.20 -8.87
N ARG A 111 -6.76 -27.50 -9.59
CA ARG A 111 -7.57 -28.07 -10.67
C ARG A 111 -6.77 -28.46 -11.92
N THR A 112 -5.69 -27.74 -12.22
CA THR A 112 -4.82 -28.07 -13.37
C THR A 112 -3.93 -29.28 -13.08
N MET A 113 -3.48 -29.48 -11.84
CA MET A 113 -2.57 -30.58 -11.47
C MET A 113 -3.28 -31.91 -11.19
N LEU A 114 -4.56 -31.90 -10.83
CA LEU A 114 -5.29 -33.08 -10.37
C LEU A 114 -6.55 -33.35 -11.20
N PRO A 115 -6.96 -34.63 -11.34
CA PRO A 115 -8.28 -34.96 -11.89
C PRO A 115 -9.41 -34.29 -11.08
N PRO A 116 -10.53 -33.92 -11.72
CA PRO A 116 -11.57 -33.07 -11.11
C PRO A 116 -12.10 -33.62 -9.78
N LEU A 117 -12.39 -34.93 -9.72
CA LEU A 117 -12.84 -35.61 -8.50
C LEU A 117 -11.83 -35.59 -7.34
N GLN A 118 -10.54 -35.46 -7.63
CA GLN A 118 -9.46 -35.36 -6.64
C GLN A 118 -9.23 -33.89 -6.25
N ALA A 119 -9.27 -32.98 -7.23
CA ALA A 119 -9.16 -31.55 -7.01
C ALA A 119 -10.30 -31.04 -6.11
N ASP A 120 -11.55 -31.39 -6.40
CA ASP A 120 -12.71 -30.96 -5.61
C ASP A 120 -12.64 -31.47 -4.17
N ALA A 121 -12.14 -32.69 -3.95
CA ALA A 121 -11.95 -33.24 -2.62
C ALA A 121 -10.84 -32.52 -1.84
N VAL A 122 -9.75 -32.13 -2.50
CA VAL A 122 -8.65 -31.37 -1.88
C VAL A 122 -9.10 -29.96 -1.54
N ILE A 123 -9.82 -29.30 -2.46
CA ILE A 123 -10.37 -27.96 -2.26
C ILE A 123 -11.34 -27.95 -1.07
N ALA A 124 -12.30 -28.88 -1.05
CA ALA A 124 -13.29 -28.94 0.02
C ALA A 124 -12.67 -29.19 1.41
N VAL A 125 -11.66 -30.06 1.50
CA VAL A 125 -11.06 -30.44 2.79
C VAL A 125 -9.99 -29.45 3.26
N TYR A 126 -9.15 -28.96 2.37
CA TYR A 126 -7.98 -28.14 2.75
C TYR A 126 -8.17 -26.63 2.53
N LEU A 127 -9.03 -26.21 1.59
CA LEU A 127 -9.32 -24.79 1.35
C LEU A 127 -10.64 -24.37 2.00
N ASP A 128 -11.70 -25.16 1.88
CA ASP A 128 -13.01 -24.85 2.47
C ASP A 128 -13.16 -25.36 3.92
N GLY A 129 -12.19 -26.14 4.42
CA GLY A 129 -12.17 -26.62 5.81
C GLY A 129 -13.24 -27.66 6.16
N VAL A 130 -13.90 -28.27 5.17
CA VAL A 130 -14.94 -29.28 5.39
C VAL A 130 -14.32 -30.57 5.91
N SER A 131 -14.94 -31.19 6.91
CA SER A 131 -14.43 -32.46 7.42
C SER A 131 -14.59 -33.57 6.37
N VAL A 132 -13.63 -34.50 6.32
CA VAL A 132 -13.66 -35.65 5.40
C VAL A 132 -14.96 -36.46 5.52
N THR A 133 -15.56 -36.48 6.72
CA THR A 133 -16.84 -37.15 7.02
C THR A 133 -18.04 -36.44 6.42
N GLU A 134 -18.08 -35.11 6.49
CA GLU A 134 -19.17 -34.31 5.91
C GLU A 134 -19.10 -34.32 4.39
N TYR A 135 -17.89 -34.19 3.83
CA TYR A 135 -17.68 -34.29 2.39
C TYR A 135 -18.05 -35.69 1.84
N ALA A 136 -17.77 -36.74 2.61
CA ALA A 136 -18.19 -38.12 2.30
C ALA A 136 -19.70 -38.29 2.26
N ALA A 137 -20.40 -37.74 3.25
CA ALA A 137 -21.85 -37.76 3.30
C ALA A 137 -22.46 -36.98 2.13
N ALA A 138 -21.91 -35.81 1.80
CA ALA A 138 -22.39 -34.98 0.68
C ALA A 138 -22.23 -35.66 -0.69
N GLN A 139 -21.16 -36.43 -0.88
CA GLN A 139 -20.90 -37.16 -2.12
C GLN A 139 -21.55 -38.55 -2.16
N GLY A 140 -22.14 -39.02 -1.05
CA GLY A 140 -22.69 -40.37 -0.93
C GLY A 140 -21.62 -41.48 -0.99
N VAL A 141 -20.37 -41.16 -0.65
CA VAL A 141 -19.20 -42.05 -0.75
C VAL A 141 -18.67 -42.38 0.64
N THR A 142 -18.03 -43.54 0.82
CA THR A 142 -17.44 -43.91 2.11
C THR A 142 -16.22 -43.03 2.45
N LYS A 143 -16.02 -42.77 3.75
CA LYS A 143 -14.85 -42.01 4.27
C LYS A 143 -13.52 -42.55 3.72
N SER A 144 -13.38 -43.88 3.66
CA SER A 144 -12.19 -44.56 3.17
C SER A 144 -11.86 -44.20 1.71
N ALA A 145 -12.88 -44.13 0.84
CA ALA A 145 -12.67 -43.79 -0.55
C ALA A 145 -12.21 -42.34 -0.76
N ILE A 146 -12.65 -41.39 0.09
CA ILE A 146 -12.14 -40.00 0.05
C ILE A 146 -10.72 -39.92 0.60
N SER A 147 -10.41 -40.61 1.71
CA SER A 147 -9.03 -40.70 2.20
C SER A 147 -8.08 -41.26 1.14
N GLN A 148 -8.49 -42.28 0.39
CA GLN A 148 -7.69 -42.83 -0.70
C GLN A 148 -7.50 -41.84 -1.87
N ARG A 149 -8.52 -41.04 -2.19
CA ARG A 149 -8.42 -39.97 -3.20
C ARG A 149 -7.43 -38.89 -2.78
N LEU A 150 -7.46 -38.47 -1.50
CA LEU A 150 -6.52 -37.50 -0.94
C LEU A 150 -5.08 -38.03 -0.92
N GLU A 151 -4.86 -39.28 -0.53
CA GLU A 151 -3.55 -39.92 -0.56
C GLU A 151 -2.97 -40.01 -1.99
N THR A 152 -3.82 -40.32 -2.96
CA THR A 152 -3.42 -40.37 -4.37
C THR A 152 -3.07 -38.97 -4.89
N ALA A 153 -3.85 -37.95 -4.50
CA ALA A 153 -3.56 -36.56 -4.83
C ALA A 153 -2.22 -36.10 -4.24
N LYS A 154 -1.97 -36.42 -2.95
CA LYS A 154 -0.72 -36.11 -2.25
C LYS A 154 0.50 -36.71 -2.95
N LYS A 155 0.41 -37.97 -3.39
CA LYS A 155 1.50 -38.63 -4.15
C LYS A 155 1.76 -37.96 -5.50
N LYS A 156 0.71 -37.50 -6.19
CA LYS A 156 0.87 -36.79 -7.48
C LYS A 156 1.52 -35.42 -7.30
N ILE A 157 1.09 -34.64 -6.32
CA ILE A 157 1.69 -33.33 -6.02
C ILE A 157 3.18 -33.51 -5.67
N LYS A 158 3.54 -34.51 -4.86
CA LYS A 158 4.93 -34.83 -4.50
C LYS A 158 5.80 -35.29 -5.69
N ASN A 159 5.21 -35.77 -6.78
CA ASN A 159 5.98 -36.14 -7.96
C ASN A 159 6.21 -34.96 -8.92
N ILE A 160 5.46 -33.86 -8.74
CA ILE A 160 5.54 -32.66 -9.57
C ILE A 160 6.50 -31.63 -8.96
N PHE A 161 6.59 -31.58 -7.62
CA PHE A 161 7.48 -30.73 -6.83
C PHE A 161 8.54 -31.56 -6.11
#